data_AF-A0A915MW35-F1
#
_entry.id   AF-A0A915MW35-F1
#
_cell.length_a   1.000
_cell.length_b   1.000
_cell.length_c   1.000
_cell.angle_alpha   90.00
_cell.angle_beta   90.00
_cell.angle_gamma   90.00
#
_symmetry.space_group_name_H-M   'P 1'
#
loop_
_entity.id
_entity.type
_entity.pdbx_description
1 polymer ?
#
loop_
_entity_poly.entity_id
_entity_poly.type
_entity_poly.pdbx_seq_one_letter_code
_entity_poly.pdbx_strand_id
1 'polypeptide(L)'
;MSLASVWNIARRDIAIPRNAPTELLKEKHKEFLLGYSRDRDSYEYIMAEYLRMSGMYWCLTAMDLLGAIDEVDKEFIIDYIQKSKRENGGYAPAEGHDPHLLHTLSAIQIAITLGRLDIV
;
A
#
# COMPACT_ATOMS: atom_id res chain seq x y z
N MET A 1 -23.13 -10.05 -36.18
CA MET A 1 -23.09 -9.23 -34.95
C MET A 1 -24.32 -9.57 -34.12
N SER A 2 -24.17 -9.78 -32.81
CA SER A 2 -25.27 -10.23 -31.93
C SER A 2 -26.19 -9.05 -31.55
N LEU A 3 -27.49 -9.30 -31.36
CA LEU A 3 -28.41 -8.28 -30.82
C LEU A 3 -27.89 -7.68 -29.51
N ALA A 4 -27.23 -8.46 -28.66
CA ALA A 4 -26.67 -7.99 -27.40
C ALA A 4 -25.56 -6.93 -27.57
N SER A 5 -24.78 -6.98 -28.67
CA SER A 5 -23.73 -5.99 -28.94
C SER A 5 -24.29 -4.68 -29.50
N VAL A 6 -25.42 -4.73 -30.21
CA VAL A 6 -26.08 -3.54 -30.77
C VAL A 6 -26.77 -2.72 -29.69
N TRP A 7 -27.35 -3.39 -28.70
CA TRP A 7 -28.15 -2.75 -27.65
C TRP A 7 -27.39 -2.52 -26.35
N ASN A 8 -26.11 -2.88 -26.30
CA ASN A 8 -25.23 -2.67 -25.15
C ASN A 8 -25.75 -3.26 -23.82
N ILE A 9 -26.64 -4.26 -23.89
CA ILE A 9 -27.41 -4.81 -22.76
C ILE A 9 -26.50 -5.55 -21.75
N ALA A 10 -25.25 -5.88 -22.14
CA ALA A 10 -24.33 -6.68 -21.32
C ALA A 10 -22.91 -6.07 -21.15
N ARG A 11 -22.62 -4.86 -21.67
CA ARG A 11 -21.36 -4.18 -21.32
C ARG A 11 -21.54 -3.47 -19.99
N ARG A 12 -21.03 -4.04 -18.90
CA ARG A 12 -20.77 -3.31 -17.65
C ARG A 12 -19.50 -2.46 -17.80
N ASP A 13 -19.49 -1.62 -18.82
CA ASP A 13 -18.36 -0.73 -19.11
C ASP A 13 -18.67 0.67 -18.58
N ILE A 14 -17.63 1.41 -18.21
CA ILE A 14 -17.76 2.75 -17.60
C ILE A 14 -17.42 3.80 -18.65
N ALA A 15 -18.30 4.78 -18.84
CA ALA A 15 -17.99 5.93 -19.67
C ALA A 15 -17.08 6.91 -18.90
N ILE A 16 -15.84 7.07 -19.36
CA ILE A 16 -14.89 8.03 -18.77
C ILE A 16 -15.34 9.46 -19.14
N PRO A 17 -15.55 10.36 -18.15
CA PRO A 17 -15.89 11.75 -18.43
C PRO A 17 -14.80 12.46 -19.25
N ARG A 18 -15.20 13.37 -20.14
CA ARG A 18 -14.25 14.12 -20.99
C ARG A 18 -13.29 15.02 -20.20
N ASN A 19 -13.63 15.36 -18.96
CA ASN A 19 -12.82 16.16 -18.06
C ASN A 19 -11.97 15.29 -17.10
N ALA A 20 -11.88 13.99 -17.32
CA ALA A 20 -11.00 13.13 -16.54
C ALA A 20 -9.53 13.52 -16.76
N PRO A 21 -8.67 13.43 -15.73
CA PRO A 21 -7.23 13.67 -15.88
C PRO A 21 -6.61 12.75 -16.94
N THR A 22 -5.80 13.32 -17.83
CA THR A 22 -5.08 12.58 -18.89
C THR A 22 -3.57 12.48 -18.63
N GLU A 23 -3.10 13.08 -17.54
CA GLU A 23 -1.70 13.12 -17.14
C GLU A 23 -1.51 12.55 -15.74
N LEU A 24 -0.29 12.05 -15.47
CA LEU A 24 0.07 11.55 -14.14
C LEU A 24 0.33 12.72 -13.19
N LEU A 25 -0.56 12.90 -12.22
CA LEU A 25 -0.47 13.96 -11.21
C LEU A 25 0.47 13.56 -10.06
N LYS A 26 1.77 13.40 -10.36
CA LYS A 26 2.78 12.84 -9.44
C LYS A 26 2.74 13.46 -8.04
N GLU A 27 2.79 14.79 -7.95
CA GLU A 27 2.82 15.50 -6.66
C GLU A 27 1.56 15.21 -5.81
N LYS A 28 0.38 15.16 -6.44
CA LYS A 28 -0.87 14.83 -5.73
C LYS A 28 -0.86 13.40 -5.21
N HIS A 29 -0.30 12.46 -5.96
CA HIS A 29 -0.16 11.08 -5.50
C HIS A 29 0.82 10.97 -4.33
N LYS A 30 1.98 11.66 -4.39
CA LYS A 30 2.93 11.70 -3.27
C LYS A 30 2.30 12.28 -2.01
N GLU A 31 1.65 13.45 -2.12
CA GLU A 31 0.96 14.09 -1.00
C GLU A 31 -0.09 13.18 -0.36
N PHE A 32 -0.88 12.49 -1.18
CA PHE A 32 -1.88 11.53 -0.70
C PHE A 32 -1.24 10.35 0.06
N LEU A 33 -0.19 9.75 -0.51
CA LEU A 33 0.51 8.61 0.10
C LEU A 33 1.22 9.00 1.41
N LEU A 34 1.86 10.17 1.45
CA LEU A 34 2.46 10.72 2.68
C LEU A 34 1.40 11.12 3.71
N GLY A 35 0.21 11.52 3.28
CA GLY A 35 -0.91 11.81 4.17
C GLY A 35 -1.41 10.58 4.92
N TYR A 36 -1.44 9.41 4.26
CA TYR A 36 -1.92 8.16 4.85
C TYR A 36 -1.14 7.75 6.12
N SER A 37 0.17 8.06 6.21
CA SER A 37 0.98 7.72 7.38
C SER A 37 0.78 8.67 8.58
N ARG A 38 0.22 9.86 8.34
CA ARG A 38 0.10 10.94 9.32
C ARG A 38 -1.16 10.85 10.15
N ASP A 39 -2.28 10.41 9.57
CA ASP A 39 -3.57 10.34 10.24
C ASP A 39 -3.82 8.95 10.87
N ARG A 40 -3.30 8.79 12.09
CA ARG A 40 -3.38 7.53 12.85
C ARG A 40 -4.66 7.38 13.69
N ASP A 41 -5.45 8.44 13.79
CA ASP A 41 -6.67 8.47 14.60
C ASP A 41 -7.93 8.31 13.74
N SER A 42 -7.79 8.28 12.41
CA SER A 42 -8.91 8.03 11.49
C SER A 42 -9.53 6.64 11.67
N TYR A 43 -10.84 6.58 11.43
CA TYR A 43 -11.60 5.33 11.46
C TYR A 43 -11.04 4.32 10.47
N GLU A 44 -10.67 4.78 9.26
CA GLU A 44 -10.07 3.98 8.21
C GLU A 44 -8.74 3.38 8.65
N TYR A 45 -7.90 4.15 9.35
CA TYR A 45 -6.63 3.66 9.89
C TYR A 45 -6.86 2.54 10.90
N ILE A 46 -7.86 2.63 11.77
CA ILE A 46 -8.17 1.58 12.74
C ILE A 46 -8.74 0.35 12.02
N MET A 47 -9.71 0.53 11.12
CA MET A 47 -10.37 -0.58 10.43
C MET A 47 -9.44 -1.34 9.50
N ALA A 48 -8.42 -0.70 8.93
CA ALA A 48 -7.45 -1.34 8.04
C ALA A 48 -6.27 -1.99 8.78
N GLU A 49 -6.29 -2.06 10.11
CA GLU A 49 -5.16 -2.55 10.92
C GLU A 49 -4.67 -3.95 10.52
N TYR A 50 -5.61 -4.86 10.25
CA TYR A 50 -5.32 -6.24 9.85
C TYR A 50 -4.59 -6.35 8.49
N LEU A 51 -4.44 -5.25 7.75
CA LEU A 51 -3.71 -5.16 6.48
C LEU A 51 -2.48 -4.24 6.55
N ARG A 52 -2.16 -3.67 7.72
CA ARG A 52 -1.27 -2.52 7.84
C ARG A 52 0.12 -2.74 7.24
N MET A 53 0.78 -3.87 7.53
CA MET A 53 2.08 -4.21 6.90
C MET A 53 2.01 -4.21 5.36
N SER A 54 0.93 -4.72 4.79
CA SER A 54 0.73 -4.74 3.34
C SER A 54 0.38 -3.35 2.79
N GLY A 55 -0.38 -2.54 3.54
CA GLY A 55 -0.60 -1.12 3.25
C GLY A 55 0.70 -0.31 3.19
N MET A 56 1.61 -0.56 4.13
CA MET A 56 2.94 0.06 4.12
C MET A 56 3.74 -0.34 2.87
N TYR A 57 3.72 -1.63 2.49
CA TYR A 57 4.36 -2.10 1.27
C TYR A 57 3.81 -1.40 0.02
N TRP A 58 2.49 -1.26 -0.11
CA TRP A 58 1.87 -0.57 -1.25
C TRP A 58 2.30 0.90 -1.32
N CYS A 59 2.24 1.60 -0.20
CA CYS A 59 2.59 3.02 -0.15
C CYS A 59 4.08 3.23 -0.46
N LEU A 60 4.95 2.44 0.16
CA LEU A 60 6.39 2.55 -0.03
C LEU A 60 6.80 2.24 -1.47
N THR A 61 6.25 1.17 -2.06
CA THR A 61 6.52 0.79 -3.45
C THR A 61 6.03 1.87 -4.41
N ALA A 62 4.85 2.45 -4.17
CA ALA A 62 4.37 3.56 -4.99
C ALA A 62 5.27 4.80 -4.88
N MET A 63 5.79 5.13 -3.69
CA MET A 63 6.74 6.21 -3.51
C MET A 63 8.07 5.94 -4.23
N ASP A 64 8.57 4.70 -4.18
CA ASP A 64 9.77 4.28 -4.92
C ASP A 64 9.59 4.41 -6.44
N LEU A 65 8.46 3.93 -6.97
CA LEU A 65 8.11 4.07 -8.39
C LEU A 65 7.96 5.52 -8.84
N LEU A 66 7.55 6.42 -7.93
CA LEU A 66 7.48 7.86 -8.17
C LEU A 66 8.84 8.56 -8.06
N GLY A 67 9.90 7.85 -7.64
CA GLY A 67 11.23 8.41 -7.39
C GLY A 67 11.31 9.28 -6.13
N ALA A 68 10.42 9.02 -5.17
CA ALA A 68 10.23 9.83 -3.96
C ALA A 68 10.46 9.01 -2.67
N ILE A 69 11.25 7.94 -2.76
CA ILE A 69 11.52 7.06 -1.62
C ILE A 69 12.21 7.77 -0.45
N ASP A 70 12.90 8.89 -0.70
CA ASP A 70 13.56 9.68 0.34
C ASP A 70 12.62 10.60 1.11
N GLU A 71 11.37 10.75 0.66
CA GLU A 71 10.35 11.54 1.35
C GLU A 71 9.62 10.74 2.45
N VAL A 72 9.83 9.41 2.52
CA VAL A 72 9.17 8.53 3.50
C VAL A 72 9.94 8.46 4.81
N ASP A 73 9.22 8.23 5.91
CA ASP A 73 9.82 8.01 7.23
C ASP A 73 10.38 6.58 7.35
N LYS A 74 11.63 6.39 6.91
CA LYS A 74 12.29 5.09 6.88
C LYS A 74 12.48 4.49 8.28
N GLU A 75 12.76 5.32 9.28
CA GLU A 75 12.98 4.87 10.66
C GLU A 75 11.69 4.34 11.29
N PHE A 76 10.57 5.04 11.09
CA PHE A 76 9.27 4.53 11.51
C PHE A 76 8.95 3.19 10.87
N ILE A 77 9.22 3.03 9.57
CA ILE A 77 8.95 1.79 8.84
C ILE A 77 9.81 0.63 9.38
N ILE A 78 11.09 0.87 9.63
CA ILE A 78 12.02 -0.13 10.18
C ILE A 78 11.56 -0.57 11.58
N ASP A 79 11.23 0.37 12.47
CA ASP A 79 10.71 0.09 13.81
C ASP A 79 9.42 -0.76 13.74
N TYR A 80 8.51 -0.41 12.83
CA TYR A 80 7.26 -1.14 12.64
C TYR A 80 7.49 -2.59 12.19
N ILE A 81 8.42 -2.82 11.26
CA ILE A 81 8.79 -4.16 10.79
C ILE A 81 9.34 -5.00 11.93
N GLN A 82 10.28 -4.45 12.70
CA GLN A 82 10.92 -5.18 13.80
C GLN A 82 9.91 -5.56 14.89
N LYS A 83 8.99 -4.66 15.25
CA LYS A 83 7.88 -4.94 16.18
C LYS A 83 6.85 -5.95 15.66
N SER A 84 6.76 -6.10 14.35
CA SER A 84 5.79 -7.00 13.72
C SER A 84 6.28 -8.46 13.63
N LYS A 85 7.57 -8.71 13.85
CA LYS A 85 8.13 -10.08 13.88
C LYS A 85 7.60 -10.84 15.10
N ARG A 86 7.37 -12.14 14.94
CA ARG A 86 6.92 -13.05 15.99
C ARG A 86 8.00 -14.11 16.28
N GLU A 87 7.87 -14.79 17.42
CA GLU A 87 8.85 -15.80 17.85
C GLU A 87 9.06 -16.94 16.84
N ASN A 88 8.02 -17.26 16.06
CA ASN A 88 8.09 -18.25 14.99
C ASN A 88 8.74 -17.74 13.70
N GLY A 89 9.24 -16.50 13.68
CA GLY A 89 9.90 -15.87 12.53
C GLY A 89 8.96 -15.21 11.52
N GLY A 90 7.66 -15.43 11.61
CA GLY A 90 6.67 -14.76 10.74
C GLY A 90 6.39 -13.33 11.18
N TYR A 91 5.84 -12.53 10.26
CA TYR A 91 5.42 -11.15 10.53
C TYR A 91 3.90 -11.04 10.58
N ALA A 92 3.42 -10.27 11.53
CA ALA A 92 2.02 -9.87 11.66
C ALA A 92 1.74 -8.58 10.89
N PRO A 93 0.47 -8.26 10.58
CA PRO A 93 0.12 -6.99 9.96
C PRO A 93 0.28 -5.79 10.89
N ALA A 94 0.07 -6.00 12.20
CA ALA A 94 0.15 -5.00 13.27
C ALA A 94 0.39 -5.69 14.63
N GLU A 95 0.60 -4.91 15.69
CA GLU A 95 0.73 -5.42 17.07
C GLU A 95 -0.56 -6.11 17.54
N GLY A 96 -0.45 -7.23 18.27
CA GLY A 96 -1.61 -8.01 18.73
C GLY A 96 -2.24 -8.94 17.69
N HIS A 97 -1.79 -8.89 16.43
CA HIS A 97 -2.23 -9.81 15.37
C HIS A 97 -1.27 -10.99 15.20
N ASP A 98 -1.81 -12.07 14.63
CA ASP A 98 -1.06 -13.29 14.31
C ASP A 98 -0.15 -13.10 13.07
N PRO A 99 0.98 -13.83 13.01
CA PRO A 99 1.84 -13.80 11.85
C PRO A 99 1.18 -14.53 10.66
N HIS A 100 1.42 -14.02 9.45
CA HIS A 100 0.93 -14.65 8.21
C HIS A 100 1.93 -14.48 7.06
N LEU A 101 1.90 -15.40 6.09
CA LEU A 101 2.81 -15.36 4.93
C LEU A 101 2.65 -14.09 4.10
N LEU A 102 1.44 -13.54 4.00
CA LEU A 102 1.18 -12.27 3.30
C LEU A 102 1.98 -11.10 3.89
N HIS A 103 1.99 -10.98 5.21
CA HIS A 103 2.67 -9.87 5.90
C HIS A 103 4.16 -10.14 6.06
N THR A 104 4.56 -11.40 6.14
CA THR A 104 5.97 -11.82 6.04
C THR A 104 6.55 -11.43 4.69
N LEU A 105 5.85 -11.73 3.58
CA LEU A 105 6.24 -11.28 2.25
C LEU A 105 6.31 -9.75 2.17
N SER A 106 5.28 -9.06 2.66
CA SER A 106 5.24 -7.58 2.65
C SER A 106 6.43 -6.97 3.41
N ALA A 107 6.77 -7.49 4.59
CA ALA A 107 7.90 -7.03 5.39
C ALA A 107 9.24 -7.21 4.67
N ILE A 108 9.46 -8.37 4.03
CA ILE A 108 10.68 -8.63 3.24
C ILE A 108 10.75 -7.70 2.03
N GLN A 109 9.64 -7.50 1.32
CA GLN A 109 9.59 -6.59 0.18
C GLN A 109 9.94 -5.16 0.59
N ILE A 110 9.40 -4.68 1.71
CA ILE A 110 9.75 -3.37 2.26
C ILE A 110 11.25 -3.29 2.59
N ALA A 111 11.80 -4.30 3.27
CA ALA A 111 13.22 -4.33 3.60
C ALA A 111 14.11 -4.28 2.35
N ILE A 112 13.72 -4.96 1.27
CA ILE A 112 14.39 -4.90 -0.03
C ILE A 112 14.29 -3.50 -0.64
N THR A 113 13.10 -2.90 -0.68
CA THR A 113 12.89 -1.54 -1.23
C THR A 113 13.73 -0.50 -0.48
N LEU A 114 13.91 -0.65 0.84
CA LEU A 114 14.76 0.22 1.64
C LEU A 114 16.27 -0.09 1.54
N GLY A 115 16.66 -1.21 0.92
CA GLY A 115 18.05 -1.69 0.93
C GLY A 115 18.53 -2.12 2.32
N ARG A 116 17.62 -2.59 3.18
CA ARG A 116 17.83 -2.90 4.60
C ARG A 116 17.44 -4.33 4.97
N LEU A 117 17.91 -5.30 4.19
CA LEU A 117 17.65 -6.73 4.47
C LEU A 117 18.21 -7.20 5.82
N ASP A 118 19.10 -6.44 6.45
CA ASP A 118 19.66 -6.71 7.79
C ASP A 118 18.62 -6.61 8.92
N ILE A 119 17.46 -5.99 8.68
CA ILE A 119 16.42 -5.78 9.72
C ILE A 119 15.41 -6.93 9.81
N VAL A 120 15.44 -7.88 8.86
CA VAL A 120 14.47 -9.00 8.77
C VAL A 120 15.08 -10.35 9.13
#